data_AF-A0A2G2CWX0-F1
#
_entry.id   AF-A0A2G2CWX0-F1
#
_cell.length_a   1.000
_cell.length_b   1.000
_cell.length_c   1.000
_cell.angle_alpha   90.00
_cell.angle_beta   90.00
_cell.angle_gamma   90.00
#
_symmetry.space_group_name_H-M   'P 1'
#
loop_
_entity.id
_entity.type
_entity.pdbx_description
1 polymer ?
#
loop_
_entity_poly.entity_id
_entity_poly.type
_entity_poly.pdbx_seq_one_letter_code
_entity_poly.pdbx_strand_id
1 'polypeptide(L)'
;MKTLLFIVAASQLVLGALTLLAPGPFFAWMGLSVPPVDNQYMLGMLAARFIAYGLGMVALARAENPDPFWIRNMVLIQAIDFGAGLFYIATGVIGLEVAAFPMLNAAIFGMLLWLWTPRSTSMRAQAT
;
A
#
# COMPACT_ATOMS: atom_id res chain seq x y z
N MET A 1 -11.31 -3.81 -12.76
CA MET A 1 -9.90 -4.06 -12.36
C MET A 1 -8.95 -2.94 -12.78
N LYS A 2 -8.83 -2.57 -14.07
CA LYS A 2 -7.88 -1.53 -14.53
C LYS A 2 -7.97 -0.21 -13.75
N THR A 3 -9.17 0.33 -13.57
CA THR A 3 -9.38 1.58 -12.80
C THR A 3 -8.91 1.45 -11.35
N LEU A 4 -9.19 0.34 -10.68
CA LEU A 4 -8.71 0.10 -9.31
C LEU A 4 -7.18 0.11 -9.26
N LEU A 5 -6.52 -0.58 -10.19
CA LEU A 5 -5.05 -0.63 -10.25
C LEU A 5 -4.45 0.77 -10.44
N PHE A 6 -5.06 1.63 -11.26
CA PHE A 6 -4.63 3.03 -11.38
C PHE A 6 -4.86 3.85 -10.11
N ILE A 7 -5.98 3.64 -9.41
CA ILE A 7 -6.26 4.33 -8.14
C ILE A 7 -5.23 3.90 -7.08
N VAL A 8 -4.98 2.60 -6.94
CA VAL A 8 -3.96 2.07 -6.02
C VAL A 8 -2.58 2.58 -6.41
N ALA A 9 -2.24 2.58 -7.70
CA ALA A 9 -0.99 3.14 -8.19
C ALA A 9 -0.82 4.62 -7.80
N ALA A 10 -1.84 5.44 -8.01
CA ALA A 10 -1.81 6.85 -7.66
C ALA A 10 -1.59 7.03 -6.14
N SER A 11 -2.29 6.27 -5.30
CA SER A 11 -2.11 6.29 -3.85
C SER A 11 -0.66 5.96 -3.46
N GLN A 12 -0.07 4.93 -4.05
CA GLN A 12 1.30 4.50 -3.79
C GLN A 12 2.34 5.53 -4.26
N LEU A 13 2.13 6.11 -5.45
CA LEU A 13 3.03 7.13 -6.00
C LEU A 13 2.97 8.43 -5.19
N VAL A 14 1.78 8.85 -4.75
CA VAL A 14 1.62 10.04 -3.90
C VAL A 14 2.27 9.82 -2.54
N LEU A 15 2.02 8.68 -1.88
CA LEU A 15 2.66 8.34 -0.60
C LEU A 15 4.18 8.24 -0.74
N GLY A 16 4.66 7.58 -1.81
CA GLY A 16 6.08 7.51 -2.14
C GLY A 16 6.70 8.89 -2.37
N ALA A 17 6.04 9.77 -3.13
CA ALA A 17 6.54 11.11 -3.38
C ALA A 17 6.60 11.97 -2.11
N LEU A 18 5.56 11.93 -1.27
CA LEU A 18 5.52 12.67 0.00
C LEU A 18 6.59 12.18 0.97
N THR A 19 6.76 10.86 1.11
CA THR A 19 7.77 10.28 1.99
C THR A 19 9.21 10.45 1.48
N LEU A 20 9.42 10.55 0.17
CA LEU A 20 10.73 10.77 -0.43
C LEU A 20 11.16 12.25 -0.42
N LEU A 21 10.27 13.15 -0.84
CA LEU A 21 10.60 14.54 -1.12
C LEU A 21 10.30 15.48 0.05
N ALA A 22 9.33 15.12 0.90
CA ALA A 22 8.89 15.98 1.99
C ALA A 22 8.44 15.18 3.25
N PRO A 23 9.27 14.26 3.78
CA PRO A 23 8.87 13.42 4.91
C PRO A 23 8.51 14.23 6.16
N GLY A 24 9.28 15.26 6.51
CA GLY A 24 9.00 16.10 7.67
C GLY A 24 7.64 16.83 7.58
N PRO A 25 7.41 17.64 6.53
CA PRO A 25 6.11 18.28 6.30
C PRO A 25 4.93 17.30 6.24
N PHE A 26 5.13 16.13 5.62
CA PHE A 26 4.10 15.10 5.55
C PHE A 26 3.69 14.58 6.93
N PHE A 27 4.67 14.27 7.80
CA PHE A 27 4.38 13.84 9.18
C PHE A 27 3.70 14.93 10.00
N ALA A 28 4.18 16.17 9.91
CA ALA A 28 3.56 17.30 10.59
C ALA A 28 2.10 17.51 10.16
N TRP A 29 1.81 17.39 8.86
CA TRP A 29 0.44 17.50 8.32
C TRP A 29 -0.49 16.39 8.81
N MET A 30 0.04 15.18 9.00
CA MET A 30 -0.68 14.04 9.58
C MET A 30 -0.90 14.18 11.10
N GLY A 31 -0.36 15.22 11.75
CA GLY A 31 -0.40 15.38 13.20
C GLY A 31 0.58 14.47 13.95
N LEU A 32 1.56 13.90 13.25
CA LEU A 32 2.62 13.06 13.84
C LEU A 32 3.82 13.90 14.28
N SER A 33 4.59 13.37 15.23
CA SER A 33 5.90 13.92 15.55
C SER A 33 6.81 13.86 14.32
N VAL A 34 7.43 14.99 13.97
CA VAL A 34 8.38 15.06 12.86
C VAL A 34 9.64 14.23 13.19
N PRO A 35 10.02 13.26 12.35
CA PRO A 35 11.22 12.47 12.58
C PRO A 35 12.49 13.34 12.58
N PRO A 36 13.46 13.05 13.47
CA PRO A 36 14.79 13.65 13.40
C PRO A 36 15.38 13.58 11.99
N VAL A 37 16.11 14.62 11.57
CA VAL A 37 16.60 14.78 10.19
C VAL A 37 17.45 13.59 9.74
N ASP A 38 18.29 13.09 10.63
CA ASP A 38 19.13 11.91 10.45
C ASP A 38 18.34 10.61 10.31
N ASN A 39 17.07 10.55 10.73
CA ASN A 39 16.19 9.39 10.53
C ASN A 39 15.37 9.48 9.24
N GLN A 40 15.29 10.65 8.59
CA GLN A 40 14.45 10.84 7.40
C GLN A 40 14.95 10.06 6.19
N TYR A 41 16.24 9.71 6.11
CA TYR A 41 16.75 8.85 5.03
C TYR A 41 16.10 7.46 5.02
N MET A 42 15.70 6.92 6.18
CA MET A 42 14.98 5.64 6.25
C MET A 42 13.60 5.74 5.59
N LEU A 43 12.92 6.88 5.72
CA LEU A 43 11.67 7.15 5.03
C LEU A 43 11.88 7.25 3.52
N GLY A 44 12.98 7.88 3.08
CA GLY A 44 13.37 7.88 1.67
C GLY A 44 13.62 6.47 1.11
N MET A 45 14.27 5.58 1.86
CA MET A 45 14.45 4.17 1.46
C MET A 45 13.13 3.39 1.45
N LEU A 46 12.21 3.67 2.38
CA LEU A 46 10.87 3.09 2.38
C LEU A 46 10.07 3.55 1.15
N ALA A 47 10.17 4.84 0.81
CA ALA A 47 9.48 5.45 -0.32
C ALA A 47 9.77 4.75 -1.66
N ALA A 48 11.00 4.24 -1.86
CA ALA A 48 11.36 3.47 -3.05
C ALA A 48 10.43 2.28 -3.29
N ARG A 49 9.95 1.62 -2.23
CA ARG A 49 9.01 0.48 -2.33
C ARG A 49 7.63 0.95 -2.78
N PHE A 50 7.12 2.03 -2.21
CA PHE A 50 5.85 2.62 -2.64
C PHE A 50 5.89 3.04 -4.11
N ILE A 51 6.99 3.67 -4.54
CA ILE A 51 7.19 4.08 -5.93
C ILE A 51 7.25 2.85 -6.86
N ALA A 52 8.07 1.85 -6.52
CA ALA A 52 8.22 0.64 -7.32
C ALA A 52 6.90 -0.11 -7.47
N TYR A 53 6.16 -0.30 -6.37
CA TYR A 53 4.86 -0.95 -6.42
C TYR A 53 3.81 -0.10 -7.14
N GLY A 54 3.83 1.22 -6.98
CA GLY A 54 2.96 2.14 -7.73
C GLY A 54 3.16 2.03 -9.23
N LEU A 55 4.41 2.05 -9.70
CA LEU A 55 4.76 1.83 -11.10
C LEU A 55 4.37 0.42 -11.58
N GLY A 56 4.57 -0.60 -10.74
CA GLY A 56 4.12 -1.96 -11.00
C GLY A 56 2.61 -2.03 -11.23
N MET A 57 1.81 -1.36 -10.39
CA MET A 57 0.35 -1.30 -10.55
C MET A 57 -0.07 -0.57 -11.84
N VAL A 58 0.62 0.50 -12.24
CA VAL A 58 0.41 1.16 -13.54
C VAL A 58 0.67 0.18 -14.69
N ALA A 59 1.77 -0.57 -14.63
CA ALA A 59 2.12 -1.55 -15.64
C ALA A 59 1.06 -2.66 -15.73
N LEU A 60 0.64 -3.20 -14.58
CA LEU A 60 -0.43 -4.20 -14.51
C LEU A 60 -1.77 -3.69 -15.05
N ALA A 61 -2.11 -2.43 -14.80
CA ALA A 61 -3.36 -1.84 -15.29
C ALA A 61 -3.43 -1.79 -16.83
N ARG A 62 -2.27 -1.74 -17.49
CA ARG A 62 -2.12 -1.70 -18.95
C ARG A 62 -1.95 -3.09 -19.58
N ALA A 63 -1.56 -4.10 -18.80
CA ALA A 63 -1.38 -5.45 -19.28
C ALA A 63 -2.71 -6.10 -19.69
N GLU A 64 -2.69 -6.92 -20.76
CA GLU A 64 -3.82 -7.75 -21.16
C GLU A 64 -4.02 -8.92 -20.17
N ASN A 65 -2.93 -9.51 -19.70
CA ASN A 65 -2.90 -10.61 -18.73
C ASN A 65 -2.07 -10.19 -17.50
N PRO A 66 -2.67 -9.48 -16.53
CA PRO A 66 -1.95 -9.03 -15.34
C PRO A 66 -1.54 -10.20 -14.46
N ASP A 67 -0.26 -10.25 -14.05
CA ASP A 67 0.28 -11.28 -13.19
C ASP A 67 -0.36 -11.22 -11.78
N PRO A 68 -1.07 -12.29 -11.33
CA PRO A 68 -1.69 -12.34 -10.01
C PRO A 68 -0.70 -12.19 -8.85
N PHE A 69 0.58 -12.50 -9.03
CA PHE A 69 1.61 -12.37 -7.99
C PHE A 69 1.71 -10.93 -7.48
N TRP A 70 1.75 -9.95 -8.39
CA TRP A 70 1.85 -8.53 -8.03
C TRP A 70 0.60 -8.03 -7.29
N ILE A 71 -0.58 -8.48 -7.72
CA ILE A 71 -1.85 -8.11 -7.07
C ILE A 71 -1.89 -8.68 -5.66
N ARG A 72 -1.48 -9.95 -5.48
CA ARG A 72 -1.44 -10.61 -4.15
C ARG A 72 -0.42 -9.96 -3.22
N ASN A 73 0.75 -9.56 -3.72
CA ASN A 73 1.72 -8.82 -2.93
C ASN A 73 1.16 -7.46 -2.49
N MET A 74 0.43 -6.76 -3.36
CA MET A 74 -0.24 -5.52 -2.97
C MET A 74 -1.30 -5.78 -1.88
N VAL A 75 -2.08 -6.85 -1.97
CA VAL A 75 -3.01 -7.24 -0.89
C VAL A 75 -2.26 -7.50 0.42
N LEU A 76 -1.11 -8.17 0.38
CA LEU A 76 -0.28 -8.42 1.55
C LEU A 76 0.22 -7.12 2.17
N ILE A 77 0.70 -6.16 1.36
CA ILE A 77 1.11 -4.83 1.85
C ILE A 77 -0.05 -4.17 2.60
N GLN A 78 -1.24 -4.14 1.99
CA GLN A 78 -2.41 -3.52 2.62
C GLN A 78 -2.82 -4.23 3.93
N ALA A 79 -2.68 -5.56 4.01
CA ALA A 79 -2.93 -6.29 5.24
C ALA A 79 -1.91 -5.93 6.34
N ILE A 80 -0.62 -5.80 5.98
CA ILE A 80 0.44 -5.40 6.90
C ILE A 80 0.21 -3.96 7.38
N ASP A 81 -0.11 -3.03 6.48
CA ASP A 81 -0.37 -1.62 6.80
C ASP A 81 -1.57 -1.48 7.76
N PHE A 82 -2.65 -2.22 7.50
CA PHE A 82 -3.81 -2.25 8.38
C PHE A 82 -3.46 -2.83 9.77
N GLY A 83 -2.71 -3.94 9.80
CA GLY A 83 -2.26 -4.57 11.04
C GLY A 83 -1.33 -3.66 11.86
N ALA A 84 -0.43 -2.94 11.21
CA ALA A 84 0.44 -1.95 11.85
C ALA A 84 -0.40 -0.81 12.48
N GLY A 85 -1.39 -0.30 11.75
CA GLY A 85 -2.31 0.72 12.27
C GLY A 85 -3.06 0.23 13.52
N LEU A 86 -3.61 -0.98 13.49
CA LEU A 86 -4.27 -1.59 14.66
C LEU A 86 -3.32 -1.69 15.86
N PHE A 87 -2.08 -2.16 15.63
CA PHE A 87 -1.09 -2.31 16.69
C PHE A 87 -0.74 -0.97 17.36
N TYR A 88 -0.49 0.08 16.56
CA TYR A 88 -0.11 1.39 17.10
C TYR A 88 -1.27 2.16 17.75
N ILE A 89 -2.52 1.94 17.30
CA ILE A 89 -3.71 2.39 18.03
C ILE A 89 -3.81 1.65 19.37
N ALA A 90 -3.69 0.31 19.35
CA ALA A 90 -3.89 -0.51 20.55
C ALA A 90 -2.86 -0.24 21.66
N THR A 91 -1.66 0.21 21.28
CA THR A 91 -0.60 0.61 22.22
C THR A 91 -0.70 2.07 22.66
N GLY A 92 -1.63 2.85 22.11
CA GLY A 92 -1.82 4.27 22.41
C GLY A 92 -0.73 5.19 21.87
N VAL A 93 0.11 4.71 20.95
CA VAL A 93 1.19 5.50 20.33
C VAL A 93 0.62 6.52 19.35
N ILE A 94 -0.45 6.15 18.63
CA ILE A 94 -1.17 7.06 17.74
C ILE A 94 -2.67 7.02 18.03
N GLY A 95 -3.34 8.15 17.84
CA GLY A 95 -4.80 8.26 17.92
C GLY A 95 -5.51 7.72 16.68
N LEU A 96 -6.81 7.45 16.83
CA LEU A 96 -7.66 6.98 15.74
C LEU A 96 -7.74 8.03 14.62
N GLU A 97 -7.73 9.31 14.96
CA GLU A 97 -7.75 10.45 14.04
C GLU A 97 -6.58 10.46 13.05
N VAL A 98 -5.42 9.96 13.46
CA VAL A 98 -4.24 9.84 12.60
C VAL A 98 -4.32 8.57 11.75
N ALA A 99 -4.77 7.47 12.37
CA ALA A 99 -4.72 6.14 11.77
C ALA A 99 -5.92 5.81 10.86
N ALA A 100 -7.08 6.44 11.07
CA ALA A 100 -8.33 6.10 10.40
C ALA A 100 -8.23 6.18 8.88
N PHE A 101 -7.65 7.27 8.34
CA PHE A 101 -7.54 7.43 6.89
C PHE A 101 -6.60 6.39 6.25
N PRO A 102 -5.35 6.22 6.71
CA PRO A 102 -4.47 5.16 6.19
C PRO A 102 -5.05 3.75 6.34
N MET A 103 -5.66 3.44 7.48
CA MET A 103 -6.24 2.11 7.72
C MET A 103 -7.46 1.84 6.85
N LEU A 104 -8.34 2.83 6.65
CA LEU A 104 -9.49 2.68 5.76
C LEU A 104 -9.03 2.48 4.31
N ASN A 105 -8.01 3.22 3.87
CA ASN A 105 -7.39 3.05 2.57
C ASN A 105 -6.86 1.61 2.40
N ALA A 106 -6.07 1.13 3.36
CA ALA A 106 -5.53 -0.22 3.36
C ALA A 106 -6.63 -1.29 3.33
N ALA A 107 -7.65 -1.16 4.19
CA ALA A 107 -8.77 -2.10 4.24
C ALA A 107 -9.55 -2.15 2.92
N ILE A 108 -9.92 -1.00 2.35
CA ILE A 108 -10.69 -0.93 1.11
C ILE A 108 -9.89 -1.48 -0.06
N PHE A 109 -8.66 -1.01 -0.27
CA PHE A 109 -7.86 -1.47 -1.41
C PHE A 109 -7.45 -2.92 -1.26
N GLY A 110 -7.08 -3.37 -0.06
CA GLY A 110 -6.80 -4.78 0.21
C GLY A 110 -7.99 -5.67 -0.10
N MET A 111 -9.18 -5.30 0.38
CA MET A 111 -10.42 -6.03 0.12
C MET A 111 -10.78 -6.08 -1.37
N LEU A 112 -10.77 -4.92 -2.05
CA LEU A 112 -11.15 -4.86 -3.47
C LEU A 112 -10.17 -5.61 -4.37
N LEU A 113 -8.86 -5.50 -4.12
CA LEU A 113 -7.85 -6.26 -4.85
C LEU A 113 -7.99 -7.75 -4.59
N TRP A 114 -8.24 -8.17 -3.35
CA TRP A 114 -8.45 -9.57 -3.01
C TRP A 114 -9.66 -10.17 -3.74
N LEU A 115 -10.79 -9.48 -3.72
CA LEU A 115 -12.03 -9.94 -4.36
C LEU A 115 -11.91 -10.02 -5.89
N TRP A 116 -11.13 -9.15 -6.51
CA TRP A 116 -10.94 -9.12 -7.96
C TRP A 116 -9.65 -9.79 -8.45
N THR A 117 -8.88 -10.42 -7.56
CA THR A 117 -7.72 -11.24 -7.97
C THR A 117 -8.21 -12.50 -8.66
N PRO A 118 -7.79 -12.78 -9.91
CA PRO A 118 -8.09 -14.05 -10.56
C PRO A 118 -7.58 -15.21 -9.71
N ARG A 119 -8.48 -16.12 -9.32
CA ARG A 119 -8.09 -17.38 -8.69
C ARG A 119 -7.57 -18.29 -9.79
N SER A 120 -6.30 -18.69 -9.68
CA SER A 120 -5.69 -19.66 -10.59
C SER A 120 -6.46 -20.97 -10.44
N THR A 121 -7.31 -21.28 -11.43
CA THR A 121 -8.04 -22.54 -11.54
C THR A 121 -7.10 -23.59 -12.11
N SER A 122 -6.10 -24.03 -11.35
CA SER A 122 -5.19 -25.09 -11.80
C SER A 122 -4.80 -26.01 -10.66
N MET A 123 -5.74 -26.89 -10.30
CA MET A 123 -5.46 -28.16 -9.62
C MET A 123 -6.65 -29.14 -9.70
N ARG A 124 -7.31 -29.27 -10.86
CA ARG A 124 -8.40 -30.26 -11.06
C ARG A 124 -8.38 -31.02 -12.40
N ALA A 125 -7.31 -30.90 -13.19
CA ALA A 125 -7.22 -31.51 -14.52
C ALA A 125 -6.01 -32.46 -14.71
N GLN A 126 -5.36 -32.91 -13.62
CA GLN A 126 -4.29 -33.93 -13.68
C GLN A 126 -4.62 -35.17 -12.84
N ALA A 127 -5.90 -35.50 -12.73
CA ALA A 127 -6.37 -36.81 -12.27
C ALA A 127 -7.31 -37.37 -13.35
N THR A 128 -6.73 -37.66 -14.52
CA THR A 128 -7.29 -38.57 -15.53
C THR A 128 -6.44 -39.82 -15.53
#